data_AF-A0A1E5VRK5-F1
#
_entry.id   AF-A0A1E5VRK5-F1
#
_cell.length_a   1.000
_cell.length_b   1.000
_cell.length_c   1.000
_cell.angle_alpha   90.00
_cell.angle_beta   90.00
_cell.angle_gamma   90.00
#
_symmetry.space_group_name_H-M   'P 1'
#
loop_
_entity.id
_entity.type
_entity.pdbx_description
1 polymer ?
#
loop_
_entity_poly.entity_id
_entity_poly.type
_entity_poly.pdbx_seq_one_letter_code
_entity_poly.pdbx_strand_id
1 'polypeptide(L)'
;MIVAFDLEAEQWRPALLQGPVPVPSIGGDHTRRSLAEVNRCLAAVCCTISAMDIWLLMGSGEQALWCKPYRVLTSSIWPPHGLFVDAEPLWVLDNGRVAFWVSTDRIRTGALWMYDPMTQTCTDVATMASCLKVGVGVYTGNLL
;
A
#
# COMPACT_ATOMS: atom_id res chain seq x y z
N MET A 1 8.48 9.98 -4.13
CA MET A 1 8.32 11.37 -3.65
C MET A 1 6.90 11.52 -3.15
N ILE A 2 6.71 12.11 -1.97
CA ILE A 2 5.39 12.40 -1.40
C ILE A 2 5.33 13.91 -1.15
N VAL A 3 4.27 14.54 -1.63
CA VAL A 3 3.98 15.95 -1.39
C VAL A 3 2.86 16.04 -0.35
N ALA A 4 2.94 17.02 0.54
CA ALA A 4 1.94 17.25 1.56
C ALA A 4 1.33 18.64 1.38
N PHE A 5 0.03 18.76 1.65
CA PHE A 5 -0.70 20.01 1.66
C PHE A 5 -1.13 20.30 3.10
N ASP A 6 -0.80 21.49 3.59
CA ASP A 6 -1.25 21.99 4.88
C ASP A 6 -2.64 22.62 4.70
N LEU A 7 -3.65 22.01 5.32
CA LEU A 7 -5.03 22.47 5.24
C LEU A 7 -5.28 23.75 6.04
N GLU A 8 -4.53 24.00 7.13
CA GLU A 8 -4.72 25.19 7.96
C GLU A 8 -4.08 26.42 7.30
N ALA A 9 -2.88 26.25 6.74
CA ALA A 9 -2.18 27.31 6.00
C ALA A 9 -2.65 27.46 4.54
N GLU A 10 -3.49 26.54 4.05
CA GLU A 10 -3.94 26.41 2.65
C GLU A 10 -2.79 26.42 1.63
N GLN A 11 -1.67 25.77 1.97
CA GLN A 11 -0.45 25.80 1.18
C GLN A 11 0.18 24.42 1.05
N TRP A 12 0.84 24.17 -0.09
CA TRP A 12 1.74 23.03 -0.24
C TRP A 12 2.92 23.19 0.73
N ARG A 13 3.24 22.13 1.49
CA ARG A 13 4.42 22.15 2.35
C ARG A 13 5.68 22.21 1.48
N PRO A 14 6.65 23.11 1.77
CA PRO A 14 7.84 23.27 0.96
C PRO A 14 8.80 22.07 1.10
N ALA A 15 8.76 21.40 2.25
CA ALA A 15 9.54 20.19 2.50
C ALA A 15 8.84 18.95 1.93
N LEU A 16 9.56 18.18 1.12
CA LEU A 16 9.10 16.89 0.63
C LEU A 16 9.18 15.85 1.73
N LEU A 17 8.10 15.08 1.91
CA LEU A 17 8.18 13.84 2.67
C LEU A 17 9.03 12.86 1.86
N GLN A 18 10.18 12.49 2.41
CA GLN A 18 10.98 11.40 1.87
C GLN A 18 10.07 10.17 1.80
N GLY A 19 10.01 9.53 0.63
CA GLY A 19 9.20 8.32 0.45
C GLY A 19 9.94 7.08 0.95
N PRO A 20 9.29 5.91 0.91
CA PRO A 20 9.98 4.64 1.10
C PRO A 20 11.22 4.52 0.19
N VAL A 21 12.28 3.90 0.70
CA VAL A 21 13.53 3.71 -0.06
C VAL A 21 13.23 3.03 -1.40
N PRO A 22 13.72 3.57 -2.54
CA PRO A 22 13.47 2.98 -3.84
C PRO A 22 13.99 1.54 -3.88
N VAL A 23 13.13 0.58 -4.23
CA VAL A 23 13.60 -0.74 -4.66
C VAL A 23 14.24 -0.56 -6.03
N PRO A 24 15.50 -0.99 -6.26
CA PRO A 24 16.10 -0.91 -7.58
C PRO A 24 15.26 -1.74 -8.55
N SER A 25 14.60 -1.06 -9.48
CA SER A 25 13.85 -1.69 -10.55
C SER A 25 14.83 -2.33 -11.52
N ILE A 26 14.86 -3.66 -11.56
CA ILE A 26 15.47 -4.38 -12.69
C ILE A 26 14.61 -4.03 -13.91
N GLY A 27 15.24 -3.61 -15.01
CA GLY A 27 14.58 -2.93 -16.13
C GLY A 27 13.26 -3.56 -16.57
N GLY A 28 12.21 -2.73 -16.68
CA GLY A 28 10.87 -3.13 -17.12
C GLY A 28 9.81 -3.29 -16.02
N ASP A 29 10.17 -3.18 -14.74
CA ASP A 29 9.22 -3.37 -13.64
C ASP A 29 8.32 -2.13 -13.46
N HIS A 30 7.04 -2.26 -13.82
CA HIS A 30 6.02 -1.23 -13.60
C HIS A 30 5.73 -1.13 -12.10
N THR A 31 6.49 -0.28 -11.41
CA THR A 31 6.30 -0.04 -9.98
C THR A 31 5.04 0.78 -9.75
N ARG A 32 3.99 0.15 -9.21
CA ARG A 32 2.74 0.82 -8.84
C ARG A 32 2.79 1.24 -7.38
N ARG A 33 2.26 2.42 -7.08
CA ARG A 33 2.33 3.00 -5.74
C ARG A 33 1.00 3.56 -5.31
N SER A 34 0.63 3.31 -4.05
CA SER A 34 -0.53 3.89 -3.41
C SER A 34 -0.18 4.32 -1.99
N LEU A 35 -0.99 5.23 -1.43
CA LEU A 35 -0.93 5.68 -0.05
C LEU A 35 -2.28 5.44 0.60
N ALA A 36 -2.29 5.01 1.85
CA ALA A 36 -3.50 4.83 2.65
C ALA A 36 -3.20 5.07 4.13
N GLU A 37 -4.24 5.32 4.92
CA GLU A 37 -4.13 5.21 6.37
C GLU A 37 -4.27 3.74 6.77
N VAL A 38 -3.36 3.23 7.60
CA VAL A 38 -3.44 1.89 8.20
C VAL A 38 -3.09 2.03 9.67
N ASN A 39 -4.03 1.69 10.55
CA ASN A 39 -3.85 1.79 12.00
C ASN A 39 -3.28 3.14 12.45
N ARG A 40 -3.78 4.26 11.91
CA ARG A 40 -3.28 5.63 12.16
C ARG A 40 -1.84 5.90 11.72
N CYS A 41 -1.23 4.99 10.96
CA CYS A 41 0.03 5.23 10.27
C CYS A 41 -0.23 5.53 8.80
N LEU A 42 0.56 6.42 8.20
CA LEU A 42 0.56 6.57 6.76
C LEU A 42 1.27 5.35 6.17
N ALA A 43 0.55 4.55 5.40
CA ALA A 43 1.08 3.39 4.71
C ALA A 43 1.34 3.71 3.24
N ALA A 44 2.46 3.20 2.72
CA ALA A 44 2.79 3.24 1.31
C ALA A 44 2.92 1.82 0.78
N VAL A 45 2.24 1.53 -0.32
CA VAL A 45 2.42 0.28 -1.05
C VAL A 45 3.28 0.52 -2.26
N CYS A 46 4.24 -0.37 -2.46
CA CYS A 46 5.08 -0.44 -3.65
C CYS A 46 4.92 -1.84 -4.24
N CYS A 47 4.17 -1.94 -5.33
CA CYS A 47 3.92 -3.20 -6.02
C CYS A 47 4.80 -3.30 -7.28
N THR A 48 5.50 -4.43 -7.40
CA THR A 48 6.17 -4.88 -8.61
C THR A 48 5.42 -6.08 -9.19
N ILE A 49 5.91 -6.63 -10.29
CA ILE A 49 5.36 -7.88 -10.86
C ILE A 49 5.54 -9.06 -9.89
N SER A 50 6.57 -9.04 -9.04
CA SER A 50 6.95 -10.17 -8.18
C SER A 50 6.58 -10.02 -6.71
N ALA A 51 6.41 -8.79 -6.23
CA ALA A 51 6.15 -8.53 -4.82
C ALA A 51 5.38 -7.24 -4.58
N MET A 52 4.70 -7.20 -3.45
CA MET A 52 4.08 -6.04 -2.87
C MET A 52 4.76 -5.74 -1.54
N ASP A 53 5.49 -4.64 -1.47
CA ASP A 53 6.08 -4.14 -0.23
C ASP A 53 5.12 -3.13 0.40
N ILE A 54 4.80 -3.33 1.68
CA ILE A 54 4.00 -2.38 2.47
C ILE A 54 4.94 -1.71 3.46
N TRP A 55 4.98 -0.39 3.39
CA TRP A 55 5.78 0.46 4.26
C TRP A 55 4.87 1.26 5.18
N LEU A 56 5.26 1.42 6.44
CA LEU A 56 4.56 2.27 7.40
C LEU A 56 5.48 3.43 7.78
N LEU A 57 4.93 4.64 7.74
CA LEU A 57 5.58 5.82 8.28
C LEU A 57 5.44 5.81 9.79
N MET A 58 6.57 5.70 10.48
CA MET A 58 6.67 5.66 11.93
C MET A 58 7.24 6.97 12.44
N GLY A 59 6.75 7.45 13.58
CA GLY A 59 7.14 8.74 14.15
C GLY A 59 6.38 9.92 13.53
N SER A 60 6.82 11.13 13.84
CA SER A 60 6.19 12.36 13.36
C SER A 60 7.23 13.45 13.06
N GLY A 61 6.82 14.45 12.27
CA GLY A 61 7.68 15.55 11.88
C GLY A 61 8.93 15.11 11.11
N GLU A 62 10.07 15.75 11.42
CA GLU A 62 11.35 15.49 10.76
C GLU A 62 11.99 14.14 11.12
N GLN A 63 11.50 13.49 12.18
CA GLN A 63 12.00 12.18 12.64
C GLN A 63 11.22 11.02 12.03
N ALA A 64 10.23 11.30 11.16
CA ALA A 64 9.41 10.27 10.57
C ALA A 64 10.24 9.36 9.64
N LEU A 65 10.18 8.05 9.88
CA LEU A 65 10.96 7.04 9.14
C LEU A 65 10.02 6.00 8.52
N TRP A 66 10.32 5.63 7.28
CA TRP A 66 9.63 4.51 6.62
C TRP A 66 10.23 3.19 7.06
N CYS A 67 9.42 2.35 7.69
CA CYS A 67 9.75 0.96 7.97
C CYS A 67 9.05 0.05 6.96
N LYS A 68 9.70 -1.03 6.51
CA LYS A 68 9.08 -2.07 5.69
C LYS A 68 8.75 -3.30 6.53
N PRO A 69 7.60 -3.34 7.21
CA PRO A 69 7.21 -4.51 8.00
C PRO A 69 6.74 -5.68 7.15
N TYR A 70 6.21 -5.45 5.94
CA TYR A 70 5.58 -6.52 5.16
C TYR A 70 6.08 -6.57 3.73
N ARG A 71 6.30 -7.81 3.25
CA ARG A 71 6.55 -8.15 1.86
C ARG A 71 5.68 -9.34 1.47
N VAL A 72 4.74 -9.12 0.57
CA VAL A 72 3.84 -10.14 0.04
C VAL A 72 4.28 -10.53 -1.35
N LEU A 73 4.51 -11.82 -1.61
CA LEU A 73 4.82 -12.27 -2.96
C LEU A 73 3.56 -12.29 -3.81
N THR A 74 3.62 -11.78 -5.04
CA THR A 74 2.46 -11.78 -5.95
C THR A 74 2.04 -13.19 -6.33
N SER A 75 2.97 -14.17 -6.29
CA SER A 75 2.69 -15.59 -6.46
C SER A 75 1.82 -16.20 -5.35
N SER A 76 1.73 -15.56 -4.18
CA SER A 76 0.86 -15.99 -3.07
C SER A 76 -0.60 -15.57 -3.27
N ILE A 77 -0.93 -14.84 -4.34
CA ILE A 77 -2.24 -14.24 -4.63
C ILE A 77 -2.74 -14.78 -6.00
N TRP A 78 -4.05 -14.97 -6.18
CA TRP A 78 -4.65 -15.59 -7.38
C TRP A 78 -5.32 -14.58 -8.37
N PRO A 79 -5.38 -14.81 -9.72
CA PRO A 79 -4.66 -15.76 -10.56
C PRO A 79 -3.56 -15.15 -11.49
N PRO A 80 -2.72 -16.03 -12.09
CA PRO A 80 -1.39 -15.76 -12.67
C PRO A 80 -1.33 -14.96 -13.98
N HIS A 81 -2.44 -14.34 -14.41
CA HIS A 81 -2.59 -13.80 -15.77
C HIS A 81 -2.98 -12.32 -15.80
N GLY A 82 -3.18 -11.70 -14.64
CA GLY A 82 -3.42 -10.28 -14.52
C GLY A 82 -2.22 -9.60 -13.86
N LEU A 83 -1.60 -8.64 -14.55
CA LEU A 83 -0.83 -7.63 -13.84
C LEU A 83 -1.81 -6.94 -12.88
N PHE A 84 -1.62 -7.11 -11.57
CA PHE A 84 -2.42 -6.37 -10.61
C PHE A 84 -2.26 -4.88 -10.87
N VAL A 85 -3.38 -4.18 -10.86
CA VAL A 85 -3.44 -2.80 -11.27
C VAL A 85 -3.28 -1.87 -10.12
N ASP A 86 -3.89 -2.20 -8.99
CA ASP A 86 -3.73 -1.43 -7.77
C ASP A 86 -3.77 -2.37 -6.59
N ALA A 87 -2.96 -2.05 -5.60
CA ALA A 87 -3.01 -2.66 -4.29
C ALA A 87 -3.06 -1.56 -3.25
N GLU A 88 -3.87 -1.73 -2.22
CA GLU A 88 -3.98 -0.78 -1.13
C GLU A 88 -4.07 -1.53 0.19
N PRO A 89 -3.26 -1.18 1.19
CA PRO A 89 -3.37 -1.79 2.49
C PRO A 89 -4.60 -1.18 3.18
N LEU A 90 -5.43 -2.03 3.78
CA LEU A 90 -6.67 -1.59 4.42
C LEU A 90 -6.52 -1.55 5.94
N TRP A 91 -5.91 -2.60 6.51
CA TRP A 91 -5.82 -2.73 7.96
C TRP A 91 -4.69 -3.68 8.36
N VAL A 92 -4.11 -3.46 9.54
CA VAL A 92 -3.24 -4.43 10.21
C VAL A 92 -3.99 -4.90 11.46
N LEU A 93 -4.31 -6.18 11.53
CA LEU A 93 -5.02 -6.75 12.67
C LEU A 93 -4.11 -6.81 13.90
N ASP A 94 -4.70 -6.89 15.10
CA ASP A 94 -3.95 -6.98 16.37
C ASP A 94 -2.96 -8.16 16.42
N ASN A 95 -3.25 -9.22 15.67
CA ASN A 95 -2.38 -10.39 15.55
C ASN A 95 -1.31 -10.25 14.44
N GLY A 96 -1.12 -9.05 13.89
CA GLY A 96 -0.10 -8.73 12.90
C GLY A 96 -0.45 -9.10 11.46
N ARG A 97 -1.59 -9.78 11.21
CA ARG A 97 -2.06 -10.07 9.85
C ARG A 97 -2.47 -8.78 9.13
N VAL A 98 -2.29 -8.76 7.81
CA VAL A 98 -2.55 -7.57 7.00
C VAL A 98 -3.70 -7.82 6.06
N ALA A 99 -4.74 -7.01 6.16
CA ALA A 99 -5.82 -6.96 5.19
C ALA A 99 -5.46 -5.95 4.09
N PHE A 100 -5.57 -6.35 2.83
CA PHE A 100 -5.28 -5.47 1.70
C PHE A 100 -6.22 -5.78 0.53
N TRP A 101 -6.51 -4.73 -0.24
CA TRP A 101 -7.30 -4.83 -1.46
C TRP A 101 -6.37 -4.95 -2.66
N VAL A 102 -6.73 -5.80 -3.60
CA VAL A 102 -6.06 -5.90 -4.90
C VAL A 102 -7.10 -5.82 -6.01
N SER A 103 -6.86 -5.03 -7.05
CA SER A 103 -7.74 -4.94 -8.22
C SER A 103 -7.00 -5.10 -9.54
N THR A 104 -7.70 -5.61 -10.56
CA THR A 104 -7.21 -5.73 -11.94
C THR A 104 -8.11 -4.96 -12.92
N ASP A 105 -7.51 -4.20 -13.84
CA ASP A 105 -8.21 -3.43 -14.88
C ASP A 105 -8.88 -4.34 -15.91
N ARG A 106 -8.25 -5.49 -16.20
CA ARG A 106 -8.68 -6.39 -17.28
C ARG A 106 -10.04 -7.03 -17.01
N ILE A 107 -10.31 -7.39 -15.75
CA ILE A 107 -11.52 -8.13 -15.38
C ILE A 107 -12.46 -7.28 -14.52
N ARG A 108 -12.03 -6.06 -14.13
CA ARG A 108 -12.75 -5.19 -13.17
C ARG A 108 -13.12 -5.94 -11.89
N THR A 109 -12.25 -6.86 -11.48
CA THR A 109 -12.43 -7.63 -10.26
C THR A 109 -11.48 -7.06 -9.22
N GLY A 110 -12.01 -6.86 -8.02
CA GLY A 110 -11.19 -6.59 -6.85
C GLY A 110 -11.41 -7.67 -5.80
N ALA A 111 -10.38 -7.92 -5.00
CA ALA A 111 -10.41 -8.93 -3.98
C ALA A 111 -9.76 -8.43 -2.69
N LEU A 112 -10.37 -8.80 -1.58
CA LEU A 112 -9.86 -8.61 -0.23
C LEU A 112 -9.02 -9.81 0.13
N TRP A 113 -7.75 -9.57 0.43
CA TRP A 113 -6.79 -10.59 0.83
C TRP A 113 -6.34 -10.35 2.27
N MET A 114 -6.02 -11.45 2.95
CA MET A 114 -5.41 -11.46 4.27
C MET A 114 -4.03 -12.08 4.17
N TYR A 115 -2.98 -11.31 4.44
CA TYR A 115 -1.61 -11.81 4.55
C TYR A 115 -1.29 -12.15 6.01
N ASP A 116 -0.73 -13.33 6.22
CA ASP A 116 -0.18 -13.75 7.50
C ASP A 116 1.37 -13.72 7.42
N PRO A 117 2.04 -12.78 8.10
CA PRO A 117 3.49 -12.69 8.11
C PRO A 117 4.19 -13.89 8.77
N MET A 118 3.51 -14.58 9.70
CA MET A 118 4.07 -15.71 10.44
C MET A 118 4.21 -16.93 9.53
N THR A 119 3.20 -17.20 8.70
CA THR A 119 3.20 -18.32 7.76
C THR A 119 3.62 -17.92 6.34
N GLN A 120 3.74 -16.62 6.07
CA GLN A 120 4.01 -16.04 4.76
C GLN A 120 2.99 -16.43 3.69
N THR A 121 1.74 -16.64 4.10
CA THR A 121 0.65 -17.06 3.20
C THR A 121 -0.41 -15.97 3.06
N CYS A 122 -1.09 -15.95 1.92
CA CYS A 122 -2.28 -15.14 1.72
C CYS A 122 -3.53 -16.02 1.68
N THR A 123 -4.63 -15.49 2.20
CA THR A 123 -5.95 -16.10 2.12
C THR A 123 -6.90 -15.14 1.41
N ASP A 124 -7.65 -15.65 0.43
CA ASP A 124 -8.76 -14.92 -0.19
C ASP A 124 -9.91 -14.82 0.81
N VAL A 125 -10.32 -13.60 1.15
CA VAL A 125 -11.39 -13.33 2.10
C VAL A 125 -12.70 -13.06 1.38
N ALA A 126 -12.65 -12.28 0.30
CA ALA A 126 -13.81 -11.90 -0.48
C ALA A 126 -13.40 -11.36 -1.86
N THR A 127 -14.23 -11.66 -2.87
CA THR A 127 -14.07 -11.13 -4.22
C THR A 127 -15.29 -10.30 -4.62
N MET A 128 -15.06 -9.16 -5.27
CA MET A 128 -16.11 -8.31 -5.85
C MET A 128 -15.91 -8.13 -7.35
N ALA A 129 -16.94 -8.49 -8.12
CA ALA A 129 -17.00 -8.22 -9.55
C ALA A 129 -17.37 -6.75 -9.82
N SER A 130 -16.94 -6.24 -10.99
CA SER A 130 -17.24 -4.88 -11.47
C SER A 130 -16.81 -3.75 -10.54
N CYS A 131 -15.77 -3.95 -9.73
CA CYS A 131 -15.23 -2.94 -8.84
C CYS A 131 -13.99 -2.29 -9.49
N LEU A 132 -14.18 -1.10 -10.05
CA LEU A 132 -13.07 -0.20 -10.38
C LEU A 132 -12.73 0.61 -9.14
N LYS A 133 -11.50 0.45 -8.63
CA LYS A 133 -11.05 1.29 -7.53
C LYS A 133 -10.66 2.67 -8.04
N VAL A 134 -11.15 3.72 -7.38
CA VAL A 134 -10.57 5.06 -7.40
C VAL A 134 -10.01 5.26 -6.00
N GLY A 135 -8.68 5.24 -5.86
CA GLY A 135 -8.02 5.36 -4.56
C GLY A 135 -8.22 6.76 -3.99
N VAL A 136 -9.13 6.90 -3.02
CA VAL A 136 -9.27 8.09 -2.18
C VAL A 136 -9.26 7.61 -0.74
N GLY A 137 -8.24 8.03 0.02
CA GLY A 137 -8.10 7.73 1.44
C GLY A 137 -7.93 9.02 2.24
N VAL A 138 -8.43 9.03 3.46
CA VAL A 138 -8.22 10.13 4.42
C VAL A 138 -7.30 9.62 5.52
N TYR A 139 -6.14 10.26 5.69
CA TYR A 139 -5.26 10.02 6.82
C TYR A 139 -5.66 10.97 7.95
N THR A 140 -6.14 10.42 9.06
CA THR A 140 -6.60 11.20 10.22
C THR A 140 -5.55 11.37 11.31
N GLY A 141 -4.38 10.76 11.14
CA GLY A 141 -3.26 10.91 12.06
C GLY A 141 -2.58 12.27 11.93
N ASN A 142 -1.69 12.57 12.88
CA ASN A 142 -0.89 13.78 12.81
C ASN A 142 0.39 13.53 12.01
N LEU A 143 0.74 14.42 11.07
CA LEU A 143 2.03 14.42 10.38
C LEU A 143 3.03 15.41 11.03
N LEU A 144 2.62 16.09 12.12
CA LEU A 144 3.39 17.10 12.84
C LEU A 144 4.43 16.49 13.79
#